data_AF-A0AAF0VL71-F1
#
_entry.id   AF-A0AAF0VL71-F1
#
_cell.length_a   1.000
_cell.length_b   1.000
_cell.length_c   1.000
_cell.angle_alpha   90.00
_cell.angle_beta   90.00
_cell.angle_gamma   90.00
#
_symmetry.space_group_name_H-M   'P 1'
#
loop_
_entity.id
_entity.type
_entity.pdbx_description
1 polymer ?
#
loop_
_entity_poly.entity_id
_entity_poly.type
_entity_poly.pdbx_seq_one_letter_code
_entity_poly.pdbx_strand_id
1 'polypeptide(L)'
;MTASVKTQTTRAEFAERLLKGSVRKSYEPVVDIDWEAPLDPDKFYLPPKVVSLYGTPIWEAMSRAEQIELSRQELVNTLSAGIWFENILNQALLRKMMHQDPTAATTHYELTELGDETRHMVMFGKAIAKVGADPVRPRLYQRIAINALPFAFRGSVLWVAALIGEEIFDSLQRQMMDDDELQPVVQRLMRIHVTEEARHIQFARDGLRKRMPTMSRAKRMWVGNLNGLGGPFFRFLFTNKVQYHRVGLDGRAARRMARRSPHRHQVQIAGFAPLASFLEEVGLMGPIARRMWRRSGFLPGGAVQPAGRAEIEESEDLYDGPATIEGRVSRVRLTGHLDPIDGQYHWQGTVFEALPDDARNPLSITIENRSASARFTERSQQGGYSIAGVGVPPFPR
;
A
#
# COMPACT_ATOMS: atom_id res chain seq x y z
N MET A 1 -41.70 -6.95 -12.37
CA MET A 1 -40.30 -6.47 -12.42
C MET A 1 -39.58 -7.00 -11.19
N THR A 2 -38.84 -8.10 -11.35
CA THR A 2 -38.01 -8.71 -10.31
C THR A 2 -36.67 -7.98 -10.29
N ALA A 3 -36.45 -7.17 -9.27
CA ALA A 3 -35.15 -6.56 -9.03
C ALA A 3 -34.14 -7.68 -8.75
N SER A 4 -33.10 -7.76 -9.60
CA SER A 4 -31.95 -8.62 -9.40
C SER A 4 -31.28 -8.25 -8.07
N VAL A 5 -31.40 -9.11 -7.07
CA VAL A 5 -30.61 -9.04 -5.86
C VAL A 5 -29.18 -9.37 -6.28
N LYS A 6 -28.34 -8.34 -6.49
CA LYS A 6 -26.89 -8.54 -6.65
C LYS A 6 -26.41 -9.34 -5.43
N THR A 7 -26.08 -10.61 -5.63
CA THR A 7 -25.49 -11.48 -4.62
C THR A 7 -24.25 -10.77 -4.07
N GLN A 8 -24.22 -10.48 -2.77
CA GLN A 8 -23.05 -9.88 -2.15
C GLN A 8 -21.88 -10.87 -2.22
N THR A 9 -20.75 -10.43 -2.77
CA THR A 9 -19.54 -11.24 -2.91
C THR A 9 -19.09 -11.79 -1.55
N THR A 10 -18.90 -13.10 -1.46
CA THR A 10 -18.44 -13.77 -0.25
C THR A 10 -16.99 -13.37 0.08
N ARG A 11 -16.55 -13.61 1.33
CA ARG A 11 -15.16 -13.31 1.73
C ARG A 11 -14.15 -14.18 0.96
N ALA A 12 -14.52 -15.42 0.63
CA ALA A 12 -13.67 -16.33 -0.13
C ALA A 12 -13.48 -15.82 -1.57
N GLU A 13 -14.56 -15.48 -2.28
CA GLU A 13 -14.50 -14.93 -3.64
C GLU A 13 -13.71 -13.61 -3.69
N PHE A 14 -13.89 -12.74 -2.67
CA PHE A 14 -13.11 -11.51 -2.58
C PHE A 14 -11.62 -11.77 -2.38
N ALA A 15 -11.26 -12.72 -1.49
CA ALA A 15 -9.87 -13.12 -1.27
C ALA A 15 -9.25 -13.76 -2.53
N GLU A 16 -10.00 -14.59 -3.26
CA GLU A 16 -9.55 -15.15 -4.54
C GLU A 16 -9.28 -14.08 -5.58
N ARG A 17 -10.11 -13.03 -5.65
CA ARG A 17 -9.88 -11.89 -6.54
C ARG A 17 -8.59 -11.16 -6.17
N LEU A 18 -8.36 -10.91 -4.89
CA LEU A 18 -7.13 -10.26 -4.43
C LEU A 18 -5.89 -11.14 -4.64
N LEU A 19 -5.99 -12.46 -4.47
CA LEU A 19 -4.94 -13.43 -4.80
C LEU A 19 -4.60 -13.40 -6.29
N LYS A 20 -5.60 -13.33 -7.16
CA LYS A 20 -5.36 -13.15 -8.60
C LYS A 20 -4.66 -11.82 -8.89
N GLY A 21 -4.99 -10.77 -8.12
CA GLY A 21 -4.36 -9.46 -8.22
C GLY A 21 -2.91 -9.42 -7.72
N SER A 22 -2.59 -10.12 -6.62
CA SER A 22 -1.23 -10.15 -6.06
C SER A 22 -0.24 -10.83 -7.00
N VAL A 23 -0.64 -11.91 -7.69
CA VAL A 23 0.20 -12.55 -8.71
C VAL A 23 0.53 -11.58 -9.88
N ARG A 24 -0.34 -10.60 -10.16
CA ARG A 24 -0.14 -9.64 -11.27
C ARG A 24 0.66 -8.39 -10.88
N LYS A 25 0.63 -8.01 -9.60
CA LYS A 25 1.16 -6.74 -9.07
C LYS A 25 1.90 -6.94 -7.74
N SER A 26 2.64 -8.05 -7.65
CA SER A 26 3.67 -8.25 -6.63
C SER A 26 4.99 -7.81 -7.23
N TYR A 27 5.67 -6.89 -6.56
CA TYR A 27 6.97 -6.40 -6.96
C TYR A 27 8.04 -7.10 -6.13
N GLU A 28 9.21 -7.31 -6.73
CA GLU A 28 10.42 -7.72 -6.03
C GLU A 28 11.32 -6.49 -5.87
N PRO A 29 11.40 -5.88 -4.67
CA PRO A 29 12.11 -4.62 -4.46
C PRO A 29 13.57 -4.63 -4.91
N VAL A 30 14.21 -5.80 -4.94
CA VAL A 30 15.59 -5.94 -5.43
C VAL A 30 15.70 -5.66 -6.93
N VAL A 31 14.68 -6.03 -7.71
CA VAL A 31 14.65 -5.92 -9.18
C VAL A 31 13.91 -4.66 -9.64
N ASP A 32 12.82 -4.31 -8.96
CA ASP A 32 11.90 -3.26 -9.40
C ASP A 32 12.37 -1.83 -9.12
N ILE A 33 13.49 -1.67 -8.42
CA ILE A 33 14.10 -0.38 -8.11
C ILE A 33 15.56 -0.43 -8.55
N ASP A 34 15.96 0.54 -9.38
CA ASP A 34 17.37 0.77 -9.69
C ASP A 34 18.06 1.40 -8.47
N TRP A 35 18.63 0.55 -7.63
CA TRP A 35 19.37 0.95 -6.43
C TRP A 35 20.73 1.57 -6.75
N GLU A 36 21.26 1.39 -7.96
CA GLU A 36 22.57 1.90 -8.37
C GLU A 36 22.48 3.31 -8.95
N ALA A 37 21.31 3.71 -9.46
CA ALA A 37 21.04 5.07 -9.93
C ALA A 37 21.51 6.14 -8.93
N PRO A 38 22.21 7.20 -9.39
CA PRO A 38 22.68 8.26 -8.50
C PRO A 38 21.51 9.04 -7.89
N LEU A 39 21.71 9.51 -6.65
CA LEU A 39 20.79 10.46 -6.02
C LEU A 39 21.04 11.86 -6.59
N ASP A 40 19.97 12.59 -6.84
CA ASP A 40 20.05 13.99 -7.28
C ASP A 40 20.24 14.90 -6.06
N PRO A 41 21.36 15.64 -5.92
CA PRO A 41 21.62 16.44 -4.72
C PRO A 41 20.62 17.58 -4.51
N ASP A 42 19.91 18.01 -5.55
CA ASP A 42 18.99 19.17 -5.52
C ASP A 42 17.51 18.77 -5.31
N LYS A 43 17.24 17.46 -5.27
CA LYS A 43 15.90 16.90 -5.06
C LYS A 43 15.63 16.48 -3.62
N PHE A 44 14.37 16.67 -3.22
CA PHE A 44 13.88 16.27 -1.92
C PHE A 44 13.61 14.77 -1.82
N TYR A 45 13.59 14.27 -0.58
CA TYR A 45 13.20 12.92 -0.22
C TYR A 45 11.73 12.81 0.21
N LEU A 46 11.09 13.95 0.48
CA LEU A 46 9.66 14.12 0.63
C LEU A 46 9.30 15.48 0.00
N PRO A 47 8.20 15.59 -0.77
CA PRO A 47 7.82 16.87 -1.36
C PRO A 47 7.75 18.00 -0.33
N PRO A 48 8.17 19.23 -0.65
CA PRO A 48 8.21 20.33 0.33
C PRO A 48 6.90 20.50 1.07
N LYS A 49 5.77 20.48 0.33
CA LYS A 49 4.42 20.64 0.87
C LYS A 49 4.04 19.61 1.95
N VAL A 50 4.74 18.50 2.08
CA VAL A 50 4.44 17.48 3.10
C VAL A 50 5.43 17.49 4.27
N VAL A 51 6.55 18.20 4.15
CA VAL A 51 7.56 18.32 5.21
C VAL A 51 7.00 19.08 6.40
N SER A 52 7.31 18.63 7.61
CA SER A 52 6.60 19.08 8.82
C SER A 52 6.73 20.57 9.16
N LEU A 53 7.79 21.23 8.68
CA LEU A 53 8.06 22.65 8.89
C LEU A 53 7.66 23.55 7.72
N TYR A 54 7.18 23.00 6.61
CA TYR A 54 6.83 23.79 5.42
C TYR A 54 5.89 24.94 5.74
N GLY A 55 6.19 26.13 5.18
CA GLY A 55 5.44 27.37 5.38
C GLY A 55 5.54 27.95 6.81
N THR A 56 6.54 27.55 7.60
CA THR A 56 6.80 28.11 8.93
C THR A 56 8.02 29.02 8.93
N PRO A 57 8.15 29.96 9.89
CA PRO A 57 9.33 30.82 9.98
C PRO A 57 10.69 30.08 10.06
N ILE A 58 10.75 28.87 10.64
CA ILE A 58 12.00 28.07 10.63
C ILE A 58 12.28 27.61 9.19
N TRP A 59 11.28 27.17 8.45
CA TRP A 59 11.45 26.70 7.07
C TRP A 59 11.89 27.83 6.12
N GLU A 60 11.28 29.01 6.23
CA GLU A 60 11.66 30.17 5.43
C GLU A 60 13.10 30.66 5.73
N ALA A 61 13.60 30.39 6.94
CA ALA A 61 14.96 30.70 7.35
C ALA A 61 15.98 29.61 6.96
N MET A 62 15.53 28.41 6.58
CA MET A 62 16.42 27.31 6.17
C MET A 62 16.93 27.52 4.75
N SER A 63 18.21 27.23 4.54
CA SER A 63 18.77 27.06 3.21
C SER A 63 18.12 25.87 2.49
N ARG A 64 18.19 25.86 1.15
CA ARG A 64 17.69 24.74 0.33
C ARG A 64 18.29 23.40 0.76
N ALA A 65 19.59 23.37 1.07
CA ALA A 65 20.28 22.17 1.55
C ALA A 65 19.69 21.65 2.89
N GLU A 66 19.40 22.54 3.84
CA GLU A 66 18.76 22.16 5.11
C GLU A 66 17.33 21.67 4.90
N GLN A 67 16.59 22.25 3.94
CA GLN A 67 15.24 21.81 3.59
C GLN A 67 15.26 20.39 3.01
N ILE A 68 16.20 20.11 2.09
CA ILE A 68 16.41 18.77 1.52
C ILE A 68 16.81 17.79 2.62
N GLU A 69 17.75 18.16 3.49
CA GLU A 69 18.20 17.33 4.61
C GLU A 69 17.05 17.02 5.59
N LEU A 70 16.18 17.98 5.89
CA LEU A 70 15.00 17.73 6.72
C LEU A 70 14.05 16.74 6.06
N SER A 71 13.80 16.87 4.76
CA SER A 71 12.97 15.90 4.03
C SER A 71 13.56 14.48 4.10
N ARG A 72 14.89 14.36 4.03
CA ARG A 72 15.62 13.09 4.15
C ARG A 72 15.42 12.46 5.53
N GLN A 73 15.58 13.25 6.59
CA GLN A 73 15.40 12.77 7.96
C GLN A 73 13.96 12.39 8.28
N GLU A 74 12.99 13.12 7.73
CA GLU A 74 11.56 12.81 7.90
C GLU A 74 11.15 11.54 7.13
N LEU A 75 11.68 11.34 5.92
CA LEU A 75 11.52 10.08 5.18
C LEU A 75 12.07 8.92 6.00
N VAL A 76 13.31 9.02 6.49
CA VAL A 76 13.98 7.95 7.22
C VAL A 76 13.26 7.60 8.52
N ASN A 77 12.76 8.60 9.26
CA ASN A 77 11.94 8.36 10.44
C ASN A 77 10.64 7.61 10.09
N THR A 78 10.02 7.94 8.95
CA THR A 78 8.79 7.29 8.48
C THR A 78 9.04 5.85 8.04
N LEU A 79 10.03 5.62 7.17
CA LEU A 79 10.42 4.27 6.73
C LEU A 79 10.87 3.39 7.91
N SER A 80 11.63 3.95 8.85
CA SER A 80 12.03 3.23 10.06
C SER A 80 10.82 2.77 10.87
N ALA A 81 9.80 3.61 11.00
CA ALA A 81 8.56 3.25 11.70
C ALA A 81 7.73 2.22 10.92
N GLY A 82 7.70 2.32 9.58
CA GLY A 82 7.07 1.34 8.69
C GLY A 82 7.60 -0.07 8.92
N ILE A 83 8.92 -0.25 8.93
CA ILE A 83 9.56 -1.55 9.20
C ILE A 83 9.05 -2.19 10.51
N TRP A 84 8.92 -1.40 11.58
CA TRP A 84 8.43 -1.93 12.86
C TRP A 84 6.94 -2.22 12.84
N PHE A 85 6.16 -1.43 12.11
CA PHE A 85 4.73 -1.62 11.95
C PHE A 85 4.41 -2.89 11.17
N GLU A 86 5.04 -3.10 10.01
CA GLU A 86 4.93 -4.32 9.20
C GLU A 86 5.33 -5.55 10.00
N ASN A 87 6.42 -5.47 10.77
CA ASN A 87 6.81 -6.54 11.68
C ASN A 87 5.77 -6.86 12.77
N ILE A 88 5.02 -5.86 13.27
CA ILE A 88 3.92 -6.09 14.23
C ILE A 88 2.75 -6.78 13.54
N LEU A 89 2.40 -6.36 12.31
CA LEU A 89 1.33 -6.98 11.52
C LEU A 89 1.66 -8.42 11.17
N ASN A 90 2.89 -8.70 10.71
CA ASN A 90 3.37 -10.04 10.40
C ASN A 90 3.24 -10.97 11.60
N GLN A 91 3.66 -10.53 12.79
CA GLN A 91 3.47 -11.29 14.02
C GLN A 91 1.99 -11.55 14.34
N ALA A 92 1.13 -10.55 14.16
CA ALA A 92 -0.30 -10.69 14.45
C ALA A 92 -1.00 -11.63 13.44
N LEU A 93 -0.67 -11.54 12.15
CA LEU A 93 -1.19 -12.42 11.08
C LEU A 93 -0.74 -13.87 11.29
N LEU A 94 0.55 -14.11 11.56
CA LEU A 94 1.07 -15.45 11.86
C LEU A 94 0.38 -16.08 13.08
N ARG A 95 0.13 -15.30 14.14
CA ARG A 95 -0.62 -15.79 15.30
C ARG A 95 -2.07 -16.09 14.99
N LYS A 96 -2.70 -15.30 14.12
CA LYS A 96 -4.10 -15.48 13.73
C LYS A 96 -4.28 -16.75 12.88
N MET A 97 -3.33 -17.02 11.98
CA MET A 97 -3.30 -18.21 11.12
C MET A 97 -3.39 -19.51 11.91
N MET A 98 -2.82 -19.57 13.13
CA MET A 98 -2.89 -20.76 14.02
C MET A 98 -4.32 -21.18 14.39
N HIS A 99 -5.31 -20.33 14.13
CA HIS A 99 -6.72 -20.57 14.43
C HIS A 99 -7.61 -20.55 13.18
N GLN A 100 -7.01 -20.65 11.98
CA GLN A 100 -7.71 -20.61 10.70
C GLN A 100 -7.47 -21.89 9.91
N ASP A 101 -8.39 -22.19 8.99
CA ASP A 101 -8.20 -23.25 8.01
C ASP A 101 -7.06 -22.87 7.05
N PRO A 102 -5.96 -23.64 7.01
CA PRO A 102 -4.82 -23.33 6.14
C PRO A 102 -5.14 -23.48 4.66
N THR A 103 -6.23 -24.15 4.28
CA THR A 103 -6.64 -24.36 2.88
C THR A 103 -7.56 -23.27 2.34
N ALA A 104 -8.07 -22.39 3.20
CA ALA A 104 -9.00 -21.35 2.82
C ALA A 104 -8.32 -20.22 2.03
N ALA A 105 -8.97 -19.73 0.97
CA ALA A 105 -8.48 -18.61 0.16
C ALA A 105 -8.17 -17.35 0.99
N THR A 106 -8.92 -17.09 2.07
CA THR A 106 -8.64 -15.99 2.98
C THR A 106 -7.34 -16.15 3.74
N THR A 107 -6.96 -17.39 4.07
CA THR A 107 -5.69 -17.68 4.76
C THR A 107 -4.53 -17.59 3.77
N HIS A 108 -4.70 -18.11 2.55
CA HIS A 108 -3.70 -17.93 1.49
C HIS A 108 -3.46 -16.45 1.16
N TYR A 109 -4.52 -15.63 1.15
CA TYR A 109 -4.37 -14.20 0.92
C TYR A 109 -3.61 -13.53 2.08
N GLU A 110 -3.93 -13.84 3.33
CA GLU A 110 -3.19 -13.33 4.51
C GLU A 110 -1.70 -13.73 4.50
N LEU A 111 -1.36 -14.90 3.97
CA LEU A 111 0.03 -15.32 3.74
C LEU A 111 0.68 -14.57 2.57
N THR A 112 -0.10 -14.14 1.60
CA THR A 112 0.38 -13.28 0.52
C THR A 112 0.68 -11.89 1.03
N GLU A 113 -0.22 -11.30 1.84
CA GLU A 113 0.03 -10.03 2.54
C GLU A 113 1.32 -10.13 3.36
N LEU A 114 1.48 -11.19 4.17
CA LEU A 114 2.71 -11.44 4.93
C LEU A 114 3.97 -11.39 4.04
N GLY A 115 3.90 -11.98 2.84
CA GLY A 115 4.98 -11.93 1.86
C GLY A 115 5.27 -10.51 1.36
N ASP A 116 4.22 -9.78 0.95
CA ASP A 116 4.32 -8.38 0.49
C ASP A 116 4.97 -7.52 1.60
N GLU A 117 4.51 -7.65 2.85
CA GLU A 117 5.08 -6.90 3.99
C GLU A 117 6.56 -7.20 4.25
N THR A 118 7.00 -8.46 4.10
CA THR A 118 8.44 -8.76 4.26
C THR A 118 9.28 -8.10 3.17
N ARG A 119 8.74 -7.96 1.95
CA ARG A 119 9.40 -7.25 0.85
C ARG A 119 9.40 -5.75 1.10
N HIS A 120 8.32 -5.17 1.61
CA HIS A 120 8.28 -3.77 2.03
C HIS A 120 9.36 -3.46 3.08
N MET A 121 9.51 -4.32 4.10
CA MET A 121 10.55 -4.16 5.12
C MET A 121 11.96 -4.13 4.51
N VAL A 122 12.25 -5.02 3.56
CA VAL A 122 13.52 -5.04 2.82
C VAL A 122 13.69 -3.76 1.99
N MET A 123 12.65 -3.36 1.26
CA MET A 123 12.63 -2.15 0.44
C MET A 123 12.93 -0.90 1.26
N PHE A 124 12.28 -0.75 2.42
CA PHE A 124 12.50 0.36 3.34
C PHE A 124 13.91 0.35 3.92
N GLY A 125 14.44 -0.83 4.28
CA GLY A 125 15.81 -0.98 4.73
C GLY A 125 16.83 -0.54 3.67
N LYS A 126 16.67 -0.99 2.42
CA LYS A 126 17.52 -0.60 1.29
C LYS A 126 17.42 0.90 0.99
N ALA A 127 16.23 1.49 1.07
CA ALA A 127 16.06 2.92 0.89
C ALA A 127 16.76 3.74 1.97
N ILE A 128 16.65 3.36 3.24
CA ILE A 128 17.38 4.04 4.33
C ILE A 128 18.90 3.97 4.10
N ALA A 129 19.41 2.81 3.68
CA ALA A 129 20.83 2.65 3.34
C ALA A 129 21.24 3.52 2.15
N LYS A 130 20.45 3.53 1.06
CA LYS A 130 20.70 4.31 -0.16
C LYS A 130 20.78 5.81 0.11
N VAL A 131 19.89 6.35 0.94
CA VAL A 131 19.89 7.79 1.29
C VAL A 131 20.95 8.16 2.34
N GLY A 132 21.76 7.19 2.80
CA GLY A 132 22.88 7.43 3.71
C GLY A 132 22.47 7.99 5.08
N ALA A 133 21.34 7.54 5.64
CA ALA A 133 20.85 8.02 6.93
C ALA A 133 20.79 6.90 7.98
N ASP A 134 20.97 7.27 9.25
CA ASP A 134 20.80 6.32 10.33
C ASP A 134 19.30 6.03 10.59
N PRO A 135 18.88 4.75 10.62
CA PRO A 135 17.49 4.41 10.96
C PRO A 135 17.15 4.86 12.38
N VAL A 136 15.88 5.26 12.60
CA VAL A 136 15.38 5.60 13.93
C VAL A 136 15.03 4.31 14.68
N ARG A 137 15.81 3.99 15.70
CA ARG A 137 15.63 2.77 16.49
C ARG A 137 14.71 2.98 17.69
N PRO A 138 13.80 2.04 18.00
CA PRO A 138 12.97 2.10 19.20
C PRO A 138 13.83 1.92 20.45
N ARG A 139 13.51 2.71 21.48
CA ARG A 139 14.06 2.58 22.84
C ARG A 139 13.57 1.29 23.49
N LEU A 140 14.21 0.85 24.57
CA LEU A 140 13.87 -0.41 25.26
C LEU A 140 12.37 -0.53 25.59
N TYR A 141 11.78 0.49 26.22
CA TYR A 141 10.34 0.46 26.55
C TYR A 141 9.44 0.40 25.29
N GLN A 142 9.87 1.00 24.18
CA GLN A 142 9.13 0.93 22.91
C GLN A 142 9.25 -0.47 22.32
N ARG A 143 10.41 -1.11 22.40
CA ARG A 143 10.60 -2.51 21.97
C ARG A 143 9.73 -3.46 22.78
N ILE A 144 9.63 -3.26 24.10
CA ILE A 144 8.73 -4.03 24.96
C ILE A 144 7.28 -3.87 24.48
N ALA A 145 6.84 -2.63 24.23
CA ALA A 145 5.51 -2.37 23.71
C ALA A 145 5.26 -3.00 22.32
N ILE A 146 6.20 -2.85 21.39
CA ILE A 146 6.15 -3.43 20.04
C ILE A 146 5.97 -4.96 20.10
N ASN A 147 6.69 -5.65 20.98
CA ASN A 147 6.56 -7.11 21.14
C ASN A 147 5.26 -7.52 21.86
N ALA A 148 4.65 -6.62 22.65
CA ALA A 148 3.40 -6.89 23.34
C ALA A 148 2.14 -6.64 22.46
N LEU A 149 2.21 -5.68 21.52
CA LEU A 149 1.07 -5.29 20.69
C LEU A 149 0.43 -6.43 19.87
N PRO A 150 1.19 -7.36 19.24
CA PRO A 150 0.61 -8.49 18.50
C PRO A 150 -0.36 -9.34 19.33
N PHE A 151 -0.20 -9.41 20.66
CA PHE A 151 -1.13 -10.13 21.53
C PHE A 151 -2.48 -9.40 21.67
N ALA A 152 -2.51 -8.08 21.54
CA ALA A 152 -3.74 -7.29 21.58
C ALA A 152 -4.43 -7.23 20.21
N PHE A 153 -3.68 -7.35 19.11
CA PHE A 153 -4.18 -7.24 17.74
C PHE A 153 -4.88 -8.53 17.29
N ARG A 154 -6.10 -8.73 17.79
CA ARG A 154 -6.95 -9.88 17.44
C ARG A 154 -8.30 -9.44 16.88
N GLY A 155 -8.82 -10.24 15.94
CA GLY A 155 -10.14 -10.00 15.34
C GLY A 155 -10.25 -8.61 14.72
N SER A 156 -11.30 -7.86 15.05
CA SER A 156 -11.52 -6.51 14.49
C SER A 156 -10.46 -5.48 14.93
N VAL A 157 -9.76 -5.70 16.04
CA VAL A 157 -8.67 -4.80 16.46
C VAL A 157 -7.50 -4.87 15.51
N LEU A 158 -7.17 -6.07 15.02
CA LEU A 158 -6.12 -6.26 14.02
C LEU A 158 -6.43 -5.45 12.77
N TRP A 159 -7.62 -5.63 12.19
CA TRP A 159 -8.01 -4.92 10.97
C TRP A 159 -8.08 -3.40 11.14
N VAL A 160 -8.56 -2.92 12.29
CA VAL A 160 -8.55 -1.48 12.59
C VAL A 160 -7.11 -0.97 12.75
N ALA A 161 -6.23 -1.72 13.39
CA ALA A 161 -4.83 -1.34 13.56
C ALA A 161 -4.07 -1.33 12.22
N ALA A 162 -4.30 -2.34 11.35
CA ALA A 162 -3.79 -2.41 9.98
C ALA A 162 -4.18 -1.14 9.21
N LEU A 163 -5.49 -0.84 9.10
CA LEU A 163 -5.99 0.35 8.41
C LEU A 163 -5.46 1.67 8.96
N ILE A 164 -5.31 1.79 10.29
CA ILE A 164 -4.74 2.99 10.91
C ILE A 164 -3.30 3.21 10.48
N GLY A 165 -2.51 2.14 10.38
CA GLY A 165 -1.14 2.23 9.90
C GLY A 165 -1.08 2.49 8.40
N GLU A 166 -1.71 1.64 7.61
CA GLU A 166 -1.56 1.59 6.15
C GLU A 166 -2.24 2.77 5.45
N GLU A 167 -3.50 3.07 5.79
CA GLU A 167 -4.32 3.96 4.96
C GLU A 167 -3.91 5.45 5.07
N ILE A 168 -3.39 5.86 6.23
CA ILE A 168 -2.85 7.22 6.41
C ILE A 168 -1.57 7.38 5.58
N PHE A 169 -0.70 6.37 5.54
CA PHE A 169 0.50 6.42 4.72
C PHE A 169 0.17 6.33 3.24
N ASP A 170 -0.71 5.42 2.82
CA ASP A 170 -1.17 5.29 1.44
C ASP A 170 -1.69 6.63 0.90
N SER A 171 -2.57 7.29 1.65
CA SER A 171 -3.12 8.60 1.24
C SER A 171 -2.04 9.67 1.11
N LEU A 172 -1.08 9.71 2.04
CA LEU A 172 0.03 10.66 1.99
C LEU A 172 0.98 10.36 0.83
N GLN A 173 1.31 9.10 0.57
CA GLN A 173 2.16 8.68 -0.54
C GLN A 173 1.51 9.01 -1.89
N ARG A 174 0.20 8.75 -2.05
CA ARG A 174 -0.54 9.11 -3.28
C ARG A 174 -0.48 10.60 -3.61
N GLN A 175 -0.43 11.47 -2.61
CA GLN A 175 -0.30 12.93 -2.81
C GLN A 175 1.12 13.38 -3.20
N MET A 176 2.11 12.49 -3.07
CA MET A 176 3.54 12.78 -3.25
C MET A 176 4.15 12.15 -4.52
N MET A 177 3.59 11.07 -5.05
CA MET A 177 4.25 10.25 -6.08
C MET A 177 4.54 10.97 -7.40
N ASP A 178 3.73 11.96 -7.77
CA ASP A 178 3.83 12.68 -9.04
C ASP A 178 4.51 14.05 -8.87
N ASP A 179 5.30 14.23 -7.81
CA ASP A 179 6.00 15.49 -7.52
C ASP A 179 7.39 15.51 -8.15
N ASP A 180 7.62 16.46 -9.07
CA ASP A 180 8.85 16.57 -9.86
C ASP A 180 10.11 16.83 -9.00
N GLU A 181 9.95 17.41 -7.81
CA GLU A 181 11.05 17.68 -6.88
C GLU A 181 11.47 16.45 -6.05
N LEU A 182 10.77 15.32 -6.18
CA LEU A 182 11.04 14.10 -5.42
C LEU A 182 12.12 13.23 -6.10
N GLN A 183 12.99 12.62 -5.30
CA GLN A 183 13.96 11.63 -5.78
C GLN A 183 13.26 10.49 -6.57
N PRO A 184 13.70 10.15 -7.80
CA PRO A 184 13.10 9.07 -8.59
C PRO A 184 13.04 7.73 -7.87
N VAL A 185 14.08 7.38 -7.10
CA VAL A 185 14.11 6.14 -6.28
C VAL A 185 13.01 6.14 -5.21
N VAL A 186 12.71 7.29 -4.62
CA VAL A 186 11.65 7.44 -3.61
C VAL A 186 10.27 7.38 -4.27
N GLN A 187 10.10 8.02 -5.44
CA GLN A 187 8.85 7.90 -6.22
C GLN A 187 8.54 6.44 -6.58
N ARG A 188 9.55 5.70 -7.08
CA ARG A 188 9.38 4.28 -7.44
C ARG A 188 9.03 3.43 -6.22
N LEU A 189 9.72 3.63 -5.10
CA LEU A 189 9.42 2.95 -3.83
C LEU A 189 7.98 3.22 -3.37
N MET A 190 7.53 4.47 -3.39
CA MET A 190 6.16 4.82 -3.00
C MET A 190 5.14 4.18 -3.93
N ARG A 191 5.39 4.17 -5.25
CA ARG A 191 4.48 3.58 -6.25
C ARG A 191 4.30 2.08 -6.06
N ILE A 192 5.39 1.36 -5.78
CA ILE A 192 5.35 -0.07 -5.47
C ILE A 192 4.49 -0.29 -4.22
N HIS A 193 4.88 0.34 -3.10
CA HIS A 193 4.18 0.17 -1.81
C HIS A 193 2.69 0.49 -1.91
N VAL A 194 2.31 1.64 -2.48
CA VAL A 194 0.91 2.08 -2.65
C VAL A 194 0.09 1.11 -3.51
N THR A 195 0.72 0.45 -4.48
CA THR A 195 0.04 -0.52 -5.36
C THR A 195 -0.27 -1.82 -4.63
N GLU A 196 0.62 -2.22 -3.71
CA GLU A 196 0.48 -3.43 -2.90
C GLU A 196 -0.50 -3.18 -1.74
N GLU A 197 -0.30 -2.09 -0.98
CA GLU A 197 -1.14 -1.67 0.15
C GLU A 197 -2.60 -1.41 -0.22
N ALA A 198 -2.88 -0.98 -1.46
CA ALA A 198 -4.26 -0.83 -1.94
C ALA A 198 -5.08 -2.11 -1.78
N ARG A 199 -4.44 -3.28 -1.87
CA ARG A 199 -5.10 -4.58 -1.71
C ARG A 199 -5.28 -4.93 -0.23
N HIS A 200 -4.28 -4.68 0.61
CA HIS A 200 -4.32 -4.91 2.06
C HIS A 200 -5.43 -4.09 2.72
N ILE A 201 -5.50 -2.80 2.38
CA ILE A 201 -6.56 -1.88 2.82
C ILE A 201 -7.94 -2.40 2.41
N GLN A 202 -8.10 -2.87 1.18
CA GLN A 202 -9.35 -3.44 0.69
C GLN A 202 -9.77 -4.69 1.45
N PHE A 203 -8.83 -5.59 1.74
CA PHE A 203 -9.08 -6.80 2.53
C PHE A 203 -9.44 -6.53 3.98
N ALA A 204 -8.74 -5.60 4.63
CA ALA A 204 -9.05 -5.18 5.98
C ALA A 204 -10.42 -4.49 6.06
N ARG A 205 -10.77 -3.65 5.08
CA ARG A 205 -12.09 -3.00 4.97
C ARG A 205 -13.22 -4.01 4.77
N ASP A 206 -13.09 -4.98 3.86
CA ASP A 206 -14.06 -6.08 3.70
C ASP A 206 -14.24 -6.86 5.00
N GLY A 207 -13.13 -7.15 5.68
CA GLY A 207 -13.12 -7.85 6.96
C GLY A 207 -13.85 -7.11 8.08
N LEU A 208 -13.77 -5.79 8.13
CA LEU A 208 -14.55 -5.01 9.08
C LEU A 208 -16.02 -4.93 8.68
N ARG A 209 -16.34 -4.61 7.43
CA ARG A 209 -17.72 -4.53 6.93
C ARG A 209 -18.53 -5.79 7.23
N LYS A 210 -17.96 -6.99 6.97
CA LYS A 210 -18.63 -8.27 7.24
C LYS A 210 -18.78 -8.60 8.72
N ARG A 211 -17.91 -8.08 9.60
CA ARG A 211 -17.96 -8.32 11.06
C ARG A 211 -18.83 -7.33 11.81
N MET A 212 -19.09 -6.15 11.25
CA MET A 212 -19.86 -5.11 11.93
C MET A 212 -21.31 -5.49 12.28
N PRO A 213 -22.08 -6.17 11.39
CA PRO A 213 -23.47 -6.53 11.67
C PRO A 213 -23.63 -7.46 12.89
N THR A 214 -22.66 -8.36 13.11
CA THR A 214 -22.69 -9.36 14.19
C THR A 214 -21.94 -8.90 15.46
N MET A 215 -21.35 -7.71 15.44
CA MET A 215 -20.57 -7.19 16.57
C MET A 215 -21.47 -6.66 17.69
N SER A 216 -21.23 -7.14 18.92
CA SER A 216 -21.94 -6.63 20.10
C SER A 216 -21.70 -5.13 20.32
N ARG A 217 -22.69 -4.43 20.90
CA ARG A 217 -22.61 -2.98 21.17
C ARG A 217 -21.40 -2.60 22.03
N ALA A 218 -21.11 -3.39 23.06
CA ALA A 218 -19.97 -3.17 23.95
C ALA A 218 -18.63 -3.26 23.18
N LYS A 219 -18.48 -4.29 22.35
CA LYS A 219 -17.27 -4.47 21.52
C LYS A 219 -17.14 -3.35 20.48
N ARG A 220 -18.23 -2.95 19.84
CA ARG A 220 -18.26 -1.82 18.90
C ARG A 220 -17.82 -0.53 19.57
N MET A 221 -18.33 -0.23 20.77
CA MET A 221 -17.93 0.94 21.54
C MET A 221 -16.45 0.89 21.92
N TRP A 222 -15.94 -0.28 22.32
CA TRP A 222 -14.53 -0.43 22.67
C TRP A 222 -13.60 -0.27 21.45
N VAL A 223 -13.81 -1.04 20.37
CA VAL A 223 -13.01 -0.94 19.13
C VAL A 223 -13.13 0.46 18.52
N GLY A 224 -14.35 1.01 18.52
CA GLY A 224 -14.64 2.32 17.96
C GLY A 224 -14.02 3.50 18.74
N ASN A 225 -13.54 3.29 19.96
CA ASN A 225 -12.81 4.31 20.71
C ASN A 225 -11.30 4.01 20.78
N LEU A 226 -10.91 2.74 20.74
CA LEU A 226 -9.50 2.32 20.79
C LEU A 226 -8.67 2.90 19.65
N ASN A 227 -9.24 3.04 18.44
CA ASN A 227 -8.54 3.64 17.31
C ASN A 227 -8.06 5.08 17.57
N GLY A 228 -8.66 5.78 18.54
CA GLY A 228 -8.22 7.11 18.96
C GLY A 228 -6.76 7.19 19.40
N LEU A 229 -6.19 6.07 19.86
CA LEU A 229 -4.77 5.97 20.22
C LEU A 229 -3.83 6.25 19.03
N GLY A 230 -4.30 6.06 17.80
CA GLY A 230 -3.56 6.39 16.58
C GLY A 230 -3.23 7.88 16.50
N GLY A 231 -4.11 8.78 16.95
CA GLY A 231 -3.88 10.22 16.89
C GLY A 231 -2.61 10.68 17.61
N PRO A 232 -2.48 10.41 18.92
CA PRO A 232 -1.26 10.72 19.66
C PRO A 232 -0.01 10.03 19.10
N PHE A 233 -0.16 8.79 18.60
CA PHE A 233 0.94 8.03 17.98
C PHE A 233 1.44 8.71 16.70
N PHE A 234 0.59 8.99 15.72
CA PHE A 234 1.01 9.66 14.48
C PHE A 234 1.48 11.09 14.71
N ARG A 235 0.86 11.82 15.65
CA ARG A 235 1.37 13.14 16.06
C ARG A 235 2.76 13.04 16.69
N PHE A 236 3.09 11.95 17.39
CA PHE A 236 4.45 11.70 17.86
C PHE A 236 5.38 11.39 16.70
N LEU A 237 5.00 10.44 15.84
CA LEU A 237 5.80 9.94 14.73
C LEU A 237 6.20 11.06 13.77
N PHE A 238 5.25 11.85 13.29
CA PHE A 238 5.49 12.92 12.33
C PHE A 238 6.19 14.16 12.89
N THR A 239 6.39 14.22 14.21
CA THR A 239 7.08 15.34 14.85
C THR A 239 8.12 14.82 15.85
N ASN A 240 8.76 13.71 15.50
CA ASN A 240 9.80 13.11 16.31
C ASN A 240 10.99 14.07 16.36
N LYS A 241 11.50 14.34 17.57
CA LYS A 241 12.57 15.35 17.74
C LYS A 241 13.86 14.96 17.04
N VAL A 242 14.10 13.66 16.85
CA VAL A 242 15.32 13.12 16.23
C VAL A 242 15.52 13.70 14.84
N GLN A 243 14.45 13.81 14.03
CA GLN A 243 14.57 14.32 12.66
C GLN A 243 15.08 15.77 12.64
N TYR A 244 14.60 16.62 13.54
CA TYR A 244 15.03 18.03 13.64
C TYR A 244 16.45 18.17 14.20
N HIS A 245 16.79 17.39 15.23
CA HIS A 245 18.14 17.44 15.83
C HIS A 245 19.22 17.03 14.83
N ARG A 246 18.94 16.10 13.93
CA ARG A 246 19.88 15.66 12.90
C ARG A 246 20.18 16.72 11.83
N VAL A 247 19.26 17.65 11.60
CA VAL A 247 19.48 18.82 10.72
C VAL A 247 20.16 19.99 11.48
N GLY A 248 20.42 19.84 12.78
CA GLY A 248 21.02 20.91 13.61
C GLY A 248 20.01 21.90 14.20
N LEU A 249 18.69 21.65 14.06
CA LEU A 249 17.65 22.50 14.63
C LEU A 249 17.42 22.21 16.12
N ASP A 250 16.90 23.19 16.87
CA ASP A 250 16.30 22.93 18.19
C ASP A 250 15.04 22.06 18.02
N GLY A 251 15.20 20.75 18.22
CA GLY A 251 14.11 19.78 18.06
C GLY A 251 12.92 20.01 18.98
N ARG A 252 13.02 20.77 20.08
CA ARG A 252 11.85 21.17 20.88
C ARG A 252 11.12 22.33 20.22
N ALA A 253 11.83 23.37 19.78
CA ALA A 253 11.24 24.52 19.09
C ALA A 253 10.62 24.12 17.75
N ALA A 254 11.37 23.41 16.90
CA ALA A 254 10.90 22.90 15.61
C ALA A 254 9.64 22.05 15.76
N ARG A 255 9.65 21.09 16.70
CA ARG A 255 8.46 20.27 17.00
C ARG A 255 7.25 21.09 17.44
N ARG A 256 7.45 22.10 18.31
CA ARG A 256 6.34 22.96 18.75
C ARG A 256 5.75 23.72 17.57
N MET A 257 6.58 24.21 16.65
CA MET A 257 6.14 24.93 15.47
C MET A 257 5.43 24.01 14.47
N ALA A 258 6.02 22.87 14.12
CA ALA A 258 5.39 21.86 13.25
C ALA A 258 3.99 21.46 13.75
N ARG A 259 3.82 21.30 15.07
CA ARG A 259 2.56 20.95 15.73
C ARG A 259 1.50 22.07 15.79
N ARG A 260 1.88 23.29 15.43
CA ARG A 260 1.00 24.47 15.38
C ARG A 260 0.82 24.97 13.94
N SER A 261 1.57 24.44 12.98
CA SER A 261 1.49 24.82 11.57
C SER A 261 0.08 24.54 11.02
N PRO A 262 -0.64 25.57 10.53
CA PRO A 262 -1.93 25.38 9.87
C PRO A 262 -1.83 24.46 8.66
N HIS A 263 -0.78 24.66 7.85
CA HIS A 263 -0.49 23.82 6.68
C HIS A 263 -0.31 22.34 7.08
N ARG A 264 0.47 22.07 8.13
CA ARG A 264 0.68 20.70 8.61
C ARG A 264 -0.61 20.04 9.08
N HIS A 265 -1.52 20.78 9.70
CA HIS A 265 -2.84 20.25 10.06
C HIS A 265 -3.69 19.92 8.83
N GLN A 266 -3.65 20.75 7.77
CA GLN A 266 -4.38 20.46 6.53
C GLN A 266 -3.89 19.17 5.87
N VAL A 267 -2.56 18.98 5.78
CA VAL A 267 -1.95 17.74 5.26
C VAL A 267 -2.38 16.52 6.08
N GLN A 268 -2.41 16.63 7.42
CA GLN A 268 -2.85 15.53 8.30
C GLN A 268 -4.33 15.22 8.15
N ILE A 269 -5.17 16.24 8.03
CA ILE A 269 -6.61 16.07 7.80
C ILE A 269 -6.85 15.39 6.45
N ALA A 270 -6.17 15.85 5.40
CA ALA A 270 -6.28 15.27 4.06
C ALA A 270 -5.87 13.80 4.06
N GLY A 271 -4.72 13.46 4.66
CA GLY A 271 -4.22 12.08 4.75
C GLY A 271 -5.11 11.15 5.58
N PHE A 272 -5.83 11.67 6.58
CA PHE A 272 -6.73 10.86 7.42
C PHE A 272 -8.17 10.79 6.90
N ALA A 273 -8.57 11.67 5.98
CA ALA A 273 -9.96 11.78 5.53
C ALA A 273 -10.54 10.47 4.96
N PRO A 274 -9.84 9.68 4.12
CA PRO A 274 -10.35 8.40 3.62
C PRO A 274 -10.66 7.42 4.75
N LEU A 275 -9.73 7.29 5.70
CA LEU A 275 -9.87 6.39 6.84
C LEU A 275 -10.97 6.86 7.79
N ALA A 276 -11.05 8.16 8.06
CA ALA A 276 -12.10 8.75 8.86
C ALA A 276 -13.48 8.44 8.26
N SER A 277 -13.65 8.66 6.95
CA SER A 277 -14.90 8.37 6.24
C SER A 277 -15.29 6.90 6.37
N PHE A 278 -14.34 5.98 6.19
CA PHE A 278 -14.60 4.55 6.34
C PHE A 278 -14.98 4.18 7.78
N LEU A 279 -14.25 4.70 8.78
CA LEU A 279 -14.56 4.46 10.19
C LEU A 279 -15.95 5.03 10.59
N GLU A 280 -16.38 6.14 9.99
CA GLU A 280 -17.76 6.64 10.16
C GLU A 280 -18.78 5.72 9.50
N GLU A 281 -18.55 5.31 8.24
CA GLU A 281 -19.42 4.39 7.49
C GLU A 281 -19.71 3.10 8.28
N VAL A 282 -18.66 2.50 8.87
CA VAL A 282 -18.80 1.23 9.59
C VAL A 282 -19.16 1.41 11.08
N GLY A 283 -19.33 2.65 11.56
CA GLY A 283 -19.70 2.96 12.94
C GLY A 283 -18.61 2.68 13.98
N LEU A 284 -17.34 2.80 13.58
CA LEU A 284 -16.15 2.67 14.43
C LEU A 284 -15.45 4.01 14.73
N MET A 285 -16.03 5.15 14.33
CA MET A 285 -15.59 6.47 14.77
C MET A 285 -16.32 6.90 16.06
N GLY A 286 -15.91 6.33 17.19
CA GLY A 286 -16.47 6.63 18.50
C GLY A 286 -16.15 8.04 19.01
N PRO A 287 -16.87 8.53 20.04
CA PRO A 287 -16.72 9.90 20.53
C PRO A 287 -15.34 10.20 21.15
N ILE A 288 -14.74 9.22 21.84
CA ILE A 288 -13.38 9.36 22.40
C ILE A 288 -12.36 9.34 21.27
N ALA A 289 -12.49 8.40 20.33
CA ALA A 289 -11.62 8.34 19.16
C ALA A 289 -11.61 9.66 18.39
N ARG A 290 -12.79 10.17 18.04
CA ARG A 290 -12.96 11.46 17.36
C ARG A 290 -12.29 12.60 18.11
N ARG A 291 -12.45 12.65 19.45
CA ARG A 291 -11.80 13.67 20.29
C ARG A 291 -10.27 13.55 20.26
N MET A 292 -9.73 12.33 20.29
CA MET A 292 -8.28 12.09 20.26
C MET A 292 -7.67 12.45 18.91
N TRP A 293 -8.31 12.06 17.80
CA TRP A 293 -7.89 12.43 16.44
C TRP A 293 -7.93 13.95 16.23
N ARG A 294 -9.02 14.61 16.65
CA ARG A 294 -9.15 16.08 16.58
C ARG A 294 -8.07 16.78 17.41
N ARG A 295 -7.85 16.37 18.66
CA ARG A 295 -6.77 16.93 19.49
C ARG A 295 -5.37 16.69 18.92
N SER A 296 -5.24 15.69 18.05
CA SER A 296 -3.97 15.34 17.42
C SER A 296 -3.74 16.06 16.09
N GLY A 297 -4.74 16.77 15.54
CA GLY A 297 -4.63 17.54 14.30
C GLY A 297 -5.12 16.83 13.04
N PHE A 298 -5.76 15.66 13.17
CA PHE A 298 -6.18 14.83 12.03
C PHE A 298 -7.66 14.99 11.65
N LEU A 299 -8.45 15.69 12.46
CA LEU A 299 -9.84 16.00 12.14
C LEU A 299 -10.07 17.51 12.21
N PRO A 300 -10.93 18.06 11.34
CA PRO A 300 -11.28 19.47 11.41
C PRO A 300 -12.00 19.81 12.72
N GLY A 301 -12.01 21.11 13.04
CA GLY A 301 -12.78 21.65 14.16
C GLY A 301 -14.31 21.49 14.00
N GLY A 302 -14.80 21.22 12.78
CA GLY A 302 -16.21 21.03 12.42
C GLY A 302 -16.60 19.61 12.03
N ALA A 303 -17.83 19.42 11.54
CA ALA A 303 -18.32 18.14 11.03
C ALA A 303 -17.58 17.74 9.74
N VAL A 304 -17.30 16.44 9.59
CA VAL A 304 -16.64 15.87 8.41
C VAL A 304 -17.70 15.76 7.30
N GLN A 305 -17.48 16.38 6.14
CA GLN A 305 -18.22 16.01 4.93
C GLN A 305 -17.56 14.75 4.35
N PRO A 306 -18.34 13.72 3.96
CA PRO A 306 -17.77 12.55 3.31
C PRO A 306 -17.07 12.98 2.01
N ALA A 307 -15.81 12.59 1.87
CA ALA A 307 -15.10 12.77 0.60
C ALA A 307 -15.79 11.93 -0.48
N GLY A 308 -16.01 12.52 -1.66
CA GLY A 308 -16.56 11.83 -2.81
C GLY A 308 -15.75 10.56 -3.11
N ARG A 309 -16.46 9.49 -3.43
CA ARG A 309 -15.91 8.19 -3.80
C ARG A 309 -15.05 8.40 -5.05
N ALA A 310 -13.72 8.30 -4.93
CA ALA A 310 -12.90 8.03 -6.10
C ALA A 310 -13.19 6.59 -6.49
N GLU A 311 -14.08 6.41 -7.46
CA GLU A 311 -14.26 5.13 -8.13
C GLU A 311 -12.96 4.82 -8.87
N ILE A 312 -12.21 3.86 -8.34
CA ILE A 312 -11.12 3.23 -9.06
C ILE A 312 -11.82 2.40 -10.14
N GLU A 313 -11.70 2.80 -11.41
CA GLU A 313 -12.02 1.91 -12.53
C GLU A 313 -11.16 0.65 -12.40
N GLU A 314 -11.79 -0.47 -12.04
CA GLU A 314 -11.23 -1.80 -12.19
C GLU A 314 -11.09 -2.09 -13.69
N SER A 315 -9.93 -1.82 -14.30
CA SER A 315 -9.63 -2.33 -15.65
C SER A 315 -9.26 -3.81 -15.56
N GLU A 316 -10.27 -4.68 -15.54
CA GLU A 316 -10.14 -6.15 -15.55
C GLU A 316 -10.01 -6.70 -16.99
N ASP A 317 -8.85 -6.53 -17.63
CA ASP A 317 -8.57 -7.23 -18.89
C ASP A 317 -7.94 -8.59 -18.56
N LEU A 318 -8.75 -9.54 -18.05
CA LEU A 318 -8.36 -10.95 -17.86
C LEU A 318 -9.14 -11.84 -18.82
N TYR A 319 -8.43 -12.47 -19.74
CA TYR A 319 -8.96 -13.55 -20.55
C TYR A 319 -8.51 -14.92 -20.01
N ASP A 320 -9.45 -15.82 -19.76
CA ASP A 320 -9.18 -17.22 -19.42
C ASP A 320 -10.10 -18.10 -20.27
N GLY A 321 -9.52 -18.76 -21.26
CA GLY A 321 -10.29 -19.44 -22.29
C GLY A 321 -9.42 -20.11 -23.35
N PRO A 322 -10.03 -20.72 -24.37
CA PRO A 322 -9.32 -21.38 -25.45
C PRO A 322 -8.68 -20.36 -26.42
N ALA A 323 -7.42 -20.56 -26.75
CA ALA A 323 -6.74 -19.87 -27.84
C ALA A 323 -6.08 -20.87 -28.79
N THR A 324 -6.01 -20.51 -30.06
CA THR A 324 -5.25 -21.25 -31.07
C THR A 324 -3.83 -20.73 -31.11
N ILE A 325 -2.86 -21.59 -30.81
CA ILE A 325 -1.43 -21.30 -30.88
C ILE A 325 -0.82 -22.25 -31.90
N GLU A 326 -0.19 -21.70 -32.94
CA GLU A 326 0.44 -22.48 -34.03
C GLU A 326 -0.48 -23.62 -34.56
N GLY A 327 -1.78 -23.34 -34.69
CA GLY A 327 -2.78 -24.27 -35.21
C GLY A 327 -3.36 -25.28 -34.21
N ARG A 328 -2.99 -25.21 -32.92
CA ARG A 328 -3.56 -26.07 -31.86
C ARG A 328 -4.37 -25.26 -30.86
N VAL A 329 -5.54 -25.78 -30.48
CA VAL A 329 -6.36 -25.19 -29.43
C VAL A 329 -5.78 -25.56 -28.07
N SER A 330 -5.47 -24.54 -27.29
CA SER A 330 -4.88 -24.62 -25.96
C SER A 330 -5.64 -23.71 -25.02
N ARG A 331 -5.80 -24.11 -23.75
CA ARG A 331 -6.30 -23.18 -22.75
C ARG A 331 -5.20 -22.18 -22.42
N VAL A 332 -5.54 -20.90 -22.48
CA VAL A 332 -4.66 -19.81 -22.10
C VAL A 332 -5.30 -18.95 -21.03
N ARG A 333 -4.45 -18.35 -20.20
CA ARG A 333 -4.84 -17.24 -19.35
C ARG A 333 -3.98 -16.05 -19.69
N LEU A 334 -4.57 -15.04 -20.29
CA LEU A 334 -3.89 -13.83 -20.77
C LEU A 334 -4.42 -12.61 -20.01
N THR A 335 -3.53 -11.68 -19.73
CA THR A 335 -3.89 -10.38 -19.17
C THR A 335 -2.99 -9.32 -19.75
N GLY A 336 -3.46 -8.08 -19.79
CA GLY A 336 -2.66 -6.99 -20.29
C GLY A 336 -2.89 -5.70 -19.53
N HIS A 337 -2.00 -4.76 -19.76
CA HIS A 337 -2.06 -3.42 -19.22
C HIS A 337 -1.41 -2.45 -20.20
N LEU A 338 -1.81 -1.19 -20.14
CA LEU A 338 -1.07 -0.12 -20.81
C LEU A 338 0.19 0.18 -19.98
N ASP A 339 1.37 0.08 -20.58
CA ASP A 339 2.62 0.47 -19.96
C ASP A 339 2.81 1.99 -20.12
N PRO A 340 2.87 2.76 -19.02
CA PRO A 340 3.00 4.21 -19.08
C PRO A 340 4.42 4.69 -19.43
N ILE A 341 5.42 3.80 -19.46
CA ILE A 341 6.81 4.12 -19.83
C ILE A 341 6.94 4.27 -21.34
N ASP A 342 6.33 3.37 -22.11
CA ASP A 342 6.41 3.36 -23.58
C ASP A 342 5.08 3.65 -24.30
N GLY A 343 3.98 3.76 -23.56
CA GLY A 343 2.64 4.04 -24.08
C GLY A 343 2.01 2.86 -24.84
N GLN A 344 2.62 1.68 -24.83
CA GLN A 344 2.12 0.49 -25.53
C GLN A 344 1.35 -0.42 -24.59
N TYR A 345 0.47 -1.24 -25.15
CA TYR A 345 -0.29 -2.21 -24.38
C TYR A 345 0.52 -3.52 -24.29
N HIS A 346 0.99 -3.86 -23.11
CA HIS A 346 1.76 -5.08 -22.85
C HIS A 346 0.82 -6.14 -22.32
N TRP A 347 0.86 -7.33 -22.92
CA TRP A 347 0.05 -8.45 -22.51
C TRP A 347 0.91 -9.70 -22.32
N GLN A 348 0.57 -10.50 -21.33
CA GLN A 348 1.29 -11.71 -20.98
C GLN A 348 0.32 -12.76 -20.46
N GLY A 349 0.79 -14.00 -20.41
CA GLY A 349 -0.05 -15.07 -19.91
C GLY A 349 0.61 -16.43 -19.92
N THR A 350 -0.20 -17.42 -19.58
CA THR A 350 0.23 -18.81 -19.50
C THR A 350 -0.56 -19.64 -20.49
N VAL A 351 0.16 -20.46 -21.24
CA VAL A 351 -0.37 -21.57 -22.04
C VAL A 351 -0.25 -22.82 -21.18
N PHE A 352 -1.38 -23.48 -20.90
CA PHE A 352 -1.40 -24.57 -19.92
C PHE A 352 -0.95 -25.91 -20.50
N GLU A 353 -1.10 -26.11 -21.81
CA GLU A 353 -0.58 -27.30 -22.49
C GLU A 353 0.82 -27.09 -23.06
N ALA A 354 1.48 -28.21 -23.39
CA ALA A 354 2.80 -28.17 -24.00
C ALA A 354 2.74 -27.59 -25.42
N LEU A 355 3.64 -26.65 -25.73
CA LEU A 355 3.83 -26.17 -27.08
C LEU A 355 4.41 -27.28 -27.98
N PRO A 356 4.15 -27.25 -29.29
CA PRO A 356 4.80 -28.15 -30.25
C PRO A 356 6.33 -28.10 -30.15
N ASP A 357 7.01 -29.24 -30.37
CA ASP A 357 8.47 -29.34 -30.27
C ASP A 357 9.22 -28.45 -31.29
N ASP A 358 8.53 -28.00 -32.34
CA ASP A 358 9.01 -27.11 -33.39
C ASP A 358 8.65 -25.63 -33.19
N ALA A 359 7.98 -25.27 -32.08
CA ALA A 359 7.62 -23.89 -31.78
C ALA A 359 8.85 -22.98 -31.65
N ARG A 360 8.85 -21.84 -32.35
CA ARG A 360 9.92 -20.84 -32.33
C ARG A 360 9.38 -19.45 -32.00
N ASN A 361 10.24 -18.60 -31.44
CA ASN A 361 9.93 -17.18 -31.29
C ASN A 361 10.14 -16.45 -32.64
N PRO A 362 9.25 -15.52 -33.03
CA PRO A 362 7.95 -15.22 -32.40
C PRO A 362 6.85 -16.24 -32.78
N LEU A 363 5.86 -16.43 -31.91
CA LEU A 363 4.70 -17.31 -32.12
C LEU A 363 3.41 -16.51 -32.34
N SER A 364 2.45 -17.10 -33.07
CA SER A 364 1.13 -16.50 -33.28
C SER A 364 0.09 -17.09 -32.33
N ILE A 365 -0.62 -16.22 -31.61
CA ILE A 365 -1.75 -16.59 -30.76
C ILE A 365 -3.03 -15.97 -31.31
N THR A 366 -4.07 -16.79 -31.45
CA THR A 366 -5.36 -16.35 -32.00
C THR A 366 -6.50 -16.73 -31.04
N ILE A 367 -7.31 -15.74 -30.66
CA ILE A 367 -8.56 -15.96 -29.92
C ILE A 367 -9.70 -15.48 -30.81
N GLU A 368 -10.65 -16.38 -31.08
CA GLU A 368 -11.72 -16.14 -32.05
C GLU A 368 -11.17 -15.63 -33.39
N ASN A 369 -11.38 -14.35 -33.72
CA ASN A 369 -10.94 -13.71 -34.97
C ASN A 369 -9.77 -12.73 -34.78
N ARG A 370 -9.11 -12.71 -33.61
CA ARG A 370 -8.02 -11.77 -33.30
C ARG A 370 -6.71 -12.52 -33.10
N SER A 371 -5.71 -12.17 -33.89
CA SER A 371 -4.36 -12.74 -33.81
C SER A 371 -3.35 -11.71 -33.32
N ALA A 372 -2.42 -12.14 -32.49
CA ALA A 372 -1.31 -11.32 -31.99
C ALA A 372 0.00 -12.11 -31.95
N SER A 373 1.12 -11.40 -32.10
CA SER A 373 2.46 -12.00 -32.02
C SER A 373 2.95 -12.00 -30.57
N ALA A 374 3.41 -13.17 -30.09
CA ALA A 374 3.94 -13.37 -28.75
C ALA A 374 5.36 -13.96 -28.80
N ARG A 375 6.05 -13.90 -27.67
CA ARG A 375 7.28 -14.64 -27.41
C ARG A 375 7.07 -15.52 -26.18
N PHE A 376 7.52 -16.77 -26.22
CA PHE A 376 7.62 -17.58 -25.00
C PHE A 376 8.85 -17.13 -24.21
N THR A 377 8.67 -16.97 -22.89
CA THR A 377 9.68 -16.45 -21.97
C THR A 377 10.25 -17.53 -21.05
N GLU A 378 9.43 -18.51 -20.65
CA GLU A 378 9.84 -19.57 -19.73
C GLU A 378 8.93 -20.82 -19.85
N ARG A 379 9.49 -22.01 -19.60
CA ARG A 379 8.73 -23.27 -19.50
C ARG A 379 8.46 -23.59 -18.03
N SER A 380 7.19 -23.73 -17.67
CA SER A 380 6.77 -24.12 -16.32
C SER A 380 7.11 -25.59 -16.04
N GLN A 381 7.46 -25.90 -14.78
CA GLN A 381 7.73 -27.27 -14.32
C GLN A 381 6.51 -28.21 -14.45
N GLN A 382 5.30 -27.67 -14.62
CA GLN A 382 4.06 -28.42 -14.85
C GLN A 382 3.76 -28.64 -16.34
N GLY A 383 4.67 -28.27 -17.25
CA GLY A 383 4.55 -28.55 -18.69
C GLY A 383 3.96 -27.42 -19.54
N GLY A 384 3.45 -26.34 -18.93
CA GLY A 384 2.96 -25.14 -19.61
C GLY A 384 4.06 -24.11 -19.94
N TYR A 385 3.69 -23.03 -20.61
CA TYR A 385 4.62 -21.99 -21.10
C TYR A 385 4.12 -20.59 -20.76
N SER A 386 5.04 -19.72 -20.34
CA SER A 386 4.79 -18.28 -20.19
C SER A 386 5.00 -17.58 -21.54
N ILE A 387 4.06 -16.72 -21.93
CA ILE A 387 4.13 -15.93 -23.16
C ILE A 387 3.93 -14.44 -22.88
N ALA A 388 4.56 -13.59 -23.67
CA ALA A 388 4.41 -12.13 -23.61
C ALA A 388 4.35 -11.52 -25.01
N GLY A 389 3.57 -10.47 -25.18
CA GLY A 389 3.43 -9.71 -26.40
C GLY A 389 3.17 -8.22 -26.12
N VAL A 390 3.42 -7.40 -27.14
CA VAL A 390 3.25 -5.94 -27.08
C VAL A 390 2.33 -5.51 -28.21
N GLY A 391 1.46 -4.53 -27.94
CA GLY A 391 0.48 -4.00 -28.87
C GLY A 391 -0.92 -4.54 -28.61
N VAL A 392 -1.73 -4.65 -29.67
CA VAL A 392 -3.13 -5.08 -29.56
C VAL A 392 -3.20 -6.53 -29.06
N PRO A 393 -3.87 -6.81 -27.92
CA PRO A 393 -3.97 -8.16 -27.40
C PRO A 393 -4.91 -9.02 -28.28
N PRO A 394 -4.73 -10.35 -28.29
CA PRO A 394 -5.63 -11.25 -29.01
C PRO A 394 -7.01 -11.39 -28.31
N PHE A 395 -7.18 -10.90 -27.08
CA PHE A 395 -8.43 -11.02 -26.31
C PHE A 395 -9.27 -9.72 -26.32
N PRO A 396 -10.58 -9.80 -26.03
CA PRO A 396 -11.41 -8.62 -25.77
C PRO A 396 -10.87 -7.82 -24.58
N ARG A 397 -10.87 -6.49 -24.70
CA ARG A 397 -10.69 -5.57 -23.57
C ARG A 397 -12.00 -5.48 -22.82
#